data_AF-A0A811RLD1-F1
#
_entry.id   AF-A0A811RLD1-F1
#
_cell.length_a   1.000
_cell.length_b   1.000
_cell.length_c   1.000
_cell.angle_alpha   90.00
_cell.angle_beta   90.00
_cell.angle_gamma   90.00
#
_symmetry.space_group_name_H-M   'P 1'
#
loop_
_entity.id
_entity.type
_entity.pdbx_description
1 polymer ?
#
loop_
_entity_poly.entity_id
_entity_poly.type
_entity_poly.pdbx_seq_one_letter_code
_entity_poly.pdbx_strand_id
1 'polypeptide(L)'
;MAAASPPLLPTTVVPAAAPSPAPTALSSADATDTNPAAIRAFFSGLVDTSRRALSGARPWSELADRSALSRPESLAEATSRLRKNLAYFRVNYAAVAALCLAAALLAHPFSLAALLALLAAWCLLYVLRPADAPPLAAFGRTFSDREVLGGLVAASAFVVFLTSVGSLIFSALALGAAVVCAHGACRVPEDLFLDEVDQAAGGAGNPLLSFIASATGGRV
;
A
#
# COMPACT_ATOMS: atom_id res chain seq x y z
N MET A 1 31.45 -101.68 -27.93
CA MET A 1 30.14 -101.20 -28.42
C MET A 1 29.56 -100.29 -27.34
N ALA A 2 29.39 -98.99 -27.66
CA ALA A 2 28.65 -97.92 -26.95
C ALA A 2 28.80 -97.82 -25.40
N ALA A 3 29.64 -96.92 -24.88
CA ALA A 3 29.39 -95.49 -24.60
C ALA A 3 28.60 -95.24 -23.30
N ALA A 4 29.32 -94.85 -22.25
CA ALA A 4 28.80 -94.35 -20.98
C ALA A 4 28.43 -92.85 -21.09
N SER A 5 27.41 -92.43 -20.36
CA SER A 5 27.12 -91.02 -20.10
C SER A 5 26.57 -90.87 -18.67
N PRO A 6 27.23 -90.10 -17.79
CA PRO A 6 26.63 -89.68 -16.53
C PRO A 6 25.81 -88.39 -16.72
N PRO A 7 24.68 -88.19 -16.01
CA PRO A 7 24.02 -86.90 -15.99
C PRO A 7 24.78 -85.89 -15.12
N LEU A 8 24.97 -84.70 -15.69
CA LEU A 8 25.71 -83.55 -15.14
C LEU A 8 24.87 -82.79 -14.09
N LEU A 9 25.52 -82.38 -13.00
CA LEU A 9 24.99 -81.41 -12.02
C LEU A 9 24.98 -80.00 -12.62
N PRO A 10 23.93 -79.18 -12.43
CA PRO A 10 24.01 -77.75 -12.69
C PRO A 10 24.67 -77.00 -11.54
N THR A 11 25.75 -76.31 -11.90
CA THR A 11 26.55 -75.39 -11.10
C THR A 11 25.85 -74.03 -10.94
N THR A 12 26.05 -73.45 -9.76
CA THR A 12 25.84 -72.08 -9.28
C THR A 12 25.93 -70.96 -10.33
N VAL A 13 25.01 -69.98 -10.30
CA VAL A 13 25.35 -68.55 -10.42
C VAL A 13 24.31 -67.70 -9.67
N VAL A 14 24.73 -67.03 -8.58
CA VAL A 14 24.01 -65.91 -7.96
C VAL A 14 24.23 -64.67 -8.86
N PRO A 15 23.18 -63.98 -9.34
CA PRO A 15 23.37 -62.70 -10.01
C PRO A 15 23.62 -61.61 -8.95
N ALA A 16 24.77 -60.96 -9.10
CA ALA A 16 25.21 -59.81 -8.33
C ALA A 16 24.19 -58.66 -8.35
N ALA A 17 24.11 -57.97 -7.21
CA ALA A 17 23.38 -56.73 -7.03
C ALA A 17 23.78 -55.69 -8.09
N ALA A 18 22.79 -55.21 -8.84
CA ALA A 18 22.95 -54.07 -9.73
C ALA A 18 23.11 -52.78 -8.90
N PRO A 19 23.96 -51.83 -9.34
CA PRO A 19 24.17 -50.58 -8.62
C PRO A 19 22.93 -49.68 -8.72
N SER A 20 22.53 -49.12 -7.58
CA SER A 20 21.53 -48.05 -7.48
C SER A 20 21.84 -46.89 -8.43
N PRO A 21 20.85 -46.31 -9.13
CA PRO A 21 21.07 -45.05 -9.83
C PRO A 21 21.32 -43.95 -8.78
N ALA A 22 22.48 -43.30 -8.90
CA ALA A 22 22.80 -42.08 -8.17
C ALA A 22 21.68 -41.04 -8.39
N PRO A 23 21.36 -40.20 -7.38
CA PRO A 23 20.40 -39.14 -7.60
C PRO A 23 20.98 -38.20 -8.64
N THR A 24 20.26 -38.03 -9.74
CA THR A 24 20.47 -36.95 -10.70
C THR A 24 20.56 -35.68 -9.87
N ALA A 25 21.75 -35.07 -9.84
CA ALA A 25 21.93 -33.76 -9.25
C ALA A 25 20.96 -32.83 -9.99
N LEU A 26 19.87 -32.47 -9.32
CA LEU A 26 19.11 -31.29 -9.69
C LEU A 26 20.14 -30.16 -9.63
N SER A 27 20.63 -29.75 -10.79
CA SER A 27 21.15 -28.40 -10.94
C SER A 27 19.98 -27.48 -10.62
N SER A 28 19.81 -27.18 -9.33
CA SER A 28 19.19 -25.95 -8.89
C SER A 28 20.16 -24.85 -9.30
N ALA A 29 20.14 -24.54 -10.60
CA ALA A 29 20.58 -23.27 -11.11
C ALA A 29 19.73 -22.23 -10.41
N ASP A 30 20.36 -21.59 -9.43
CA ASP A 30 20.23 -20.19 -9.07
C ASP A 30 19.32 -19.39 -10.01
N ALA A 31 18.19 -18.94 -9.47
CA ALA A 31 17.60 -17.67 -9.83
C ALA A 31 16.74 -17.20 -8.66
N THR A 32 17.13 -16.07 -8.09
CA THR A 32 16.31 -15.19 -7.28
C THR A 32 15.12 -14.71 -8.14
N ASP A 33 14.14 -15.58 -8.40
CA ASP A 33 13.01 -15.30 -9.29
C ASP A 33 12.00 -14.37 -8.59
N THR A 34 12.39 -13.11 -8.52
CA THR A 34 11.49 -12.01 -8.23
C THR A 34 10.52 -11.93 -9.41
N ASN A 35 9.29 -12.42 -9.24
CA ASN A 35 8.29 -12.52 -10.30
C ASN A 35 8.00 -11.13 -10.93
N PRO A 36 8.48 -10.84 -12.17
CA PRO A 36 8.31 -9.53 -12.80
C PRO A 36 6.84 -9.25 -13.17
N ALA A 37 5.97 -10.27 -13.22
CA ALA A 37 4.53 -10.07 -13.40
C ALA A 37 3.87 -9.54 -12.13
N ALA A 38 4.24 -10.04 -10.95
CA ALA A 38 3.70 -9.58 -9.66
C ALA A 38 4.06 -8.11 -9.41
N ILE A 39 5.30 -7.72 -9.70
CA ILE A 39 5.75 -6.32 -9.61
C ILE A 39 4.94 -5.42 -10.55
N ARG A 40 4.77 -5.81 -11.81
CA ARG A 40 3.98 -5.04 -12.79
C ARG A 40 2.52 -4.91 -12.35
N ALA A 41 1.91 -5.98 -11.86
CA ALA A 41 0.55 -5.98 -11.36
C ALA A 41 0.39 -5.02 -10.16
N PHE A 42 1.32 -5.07 -9.21
CA PHE A 42 1.36 -4.15 -8.07
C PHE A 42 1.45 -2.68 -8.52
N PHE A 43 2.36 -2.35 -9.43
CA PHE A 43 2.49 -0.98 -9.95
C PHE A 43 1.23 -0.53 -10.71
N SER A 44 0.63 -1.41 -11.51
CA SER A 44 -0.62 -1.08 -12.21
C SER A 44 -1.75 -0.79 -11.21
N GLY A 45 -1.89 -1.60 -10.16
CA GLY A 45 -2.87 -1.37 -9.10
C GLY A 45 -2.62 -0.08 -8.33
N LEU A 46 -1.36 0.27 -8.08
CA LEU A 46 -0.99 1.53 -7.44
C LEU A 46 -1.34 2.74 -8.31
N VAL A 47 -1.06 2.67 -9.61
CA VAL A 47 -1.40 3.71 -10.58
C VAL A 47 -2.92 3.87 -10.68
N ASP A 48 -3.66 2.77 -10.77
CA ASP A 48 -5.12 2.79 -10.82
C ASP A 48 -5.72 3.37 -9.55
N THR A 49 -5.19 2.99 -8.38
CA THR A 49 -5.59 3.56 -7.09
C THR A 49 -5.32 5.06 -7.03
N SER A 50 -4.16 5.50 -7.53
CA SER A 50 -3.79 6.92 -7.59
C SER A 50 -4.70 7.70 -8.54
N ARG A 51 -4.99 7.15 -9.72
CA ARG A 51 -5.93 7.74 -10.68
C ARG A 51 -7.34 7.85 -10.10
N ARG A 52 -7.82 6.80 -9.42
CA ARG A 52 -9.11 6.82 -8.73
C ARG A 52 -9.14 7.87 -7.62
N ALA A 53 -8.10 7.95 -6.80
CA ALA A 53 -7.99 8.94 -5.73
C ALA A 53 -8.02 10.38 -6.29
N LEU A 54 -7.38 10.62 -7.43
CA LEU A 54 -7.34 11.93 -8.09
C LEU A 54 -8.55 12.21 -9.00
N SER A 55 -9.35 11.21 -9.36
CA SER A 55 -10.50 11.37 -10.26
C SER A 55 -11.58 12.30 -9.70
N GLY A 56 -11.66 12.43 -8.37
CA GLY A 56 -12.56 13.36 -7.70
C GLY A 56 -12.01 14.79 -7.57
N ALA A 57 -10.84 15.09 -8.15
CA ALA A 57 -10.27 16.44 -8.11
C ALA A 57 -11.07 17.40 -9.00
N ARG A 58 -11.35 18.59 -8.48
CA ARG A 58 -11.90 19.70 -9.25
C ARG A 58 -10.84 20.23 -10.23
N PRO A 59 -11.24 20.91 -11.31
CA PRO A 59 -10.30 21.54 -12.24
C PRO A 59 -9.27 22.41 -11.50
N TRP A 60 -7.98 22.17 -11.75
CA TRP A 60 -6.90 22.90 -11.07
C TRP A 60 -6.91 24.40 -11.40
N SER A 61 -7.40 24.76 -12.58
CA SER A 61 -7.61 26.17 -12.98
C SER A 61 -8.63 26.88 -12.09
N GLU A 62 -9.65 26.16 -11.64
CA GLU A 62 -10.65 26.69 -10.73
C GLU A 62 -10.01 26.97 -9.38
N LEU A 63 -9.30 26.00 -8.80
CA LEU A 63 -8.59 26.16 -7.54
C LEU A 63 -7.55 27.30 -7.60
N ALA A 64 -6.83 27.42 -8.71
CA ALA A 64 -5.81 28.44 -8.91
C ALA A 64 -6.37 29.81 -9.37
N ASP A 65 -7.69 29.96 -9.46
CA ASP A 65 -8.28 31.23 -9.85
C ASP A 65 -7.98 32.32 -8.80
N ARG A 66 -7.28 33.37 -9.25
CA ARG A 66 -6.87 34.49 -8.42
C ARG A 66 -7.98 35.53 -8.27
N SER A 67 -8.94 35.62 -9.20
CA SER A 67 -10.05 36.56 -9.05
C SER A 67 -10.99 36.19 -7.90
N ALA A 68 -11.09 34.90 -7.57
CA ALA A 68 -11.89 34.41 -6.46
C ALA A 68 -11.24 34.62 -5.06
N LEU A 69 -10.03 35.19 -4.97
CA LEU A 69 -9.34 35.40 -3.69
C LEU A 69 -9.63 36.79 -3.13
N SER A 70 -10.15 36.85 -1.92
CA SER A 70 -10.32 38.10 -1.16
C SER A 70 -9.96 37.92 0.31
N ARG A 71 -9.52 38.99 0.96
CA ARG A 71 -9.21 38.96 2.39
C ARG A 71 -10.52 38.84 3.19
N PRO A 72 -10.67 37.86 4.11
CA PRO A 72 -11.84 37.79 4.96
C PRO A 72 -11.86 38.97 5.95
N GLU A 73 -13.04 39.52 6.21
CA GLU A 73 -13.23 40.68 7.08
C GLU A 73 -13.25 40.28 8.57
N SER A 74 -13.60 39.02 8.85
CA SER A 74 -13.64 38.46 10.21
C SER A 74 -13.19 37.00 10.29
N LEU A 75 -12.85 36.54 11.50
CA LEU A 75 -12.52 35.13 11.75
C LEU A 75 -13.72 34.19 11.52
N ALA A 76 -14.94 34.66 11.81
CA ALA A 76 -16.17 33.89 11.57
C ALA A 76 -16.37 33.64 10.08
N GLU A 77 -16.15 34.68 9.27
CA GLU A 77 -16.20 34.57 7.82
C GLU A 77 -15.09 33.66 7.28
N ALA A 78 -13.84 33.85 7.72
CA ALA A 78 -12.71 33.01 7.32
C ALA A 78 -12.99 31.52 7.58
N THR A 79 -13.54 31.19 8.76
CA THR A 79 -13.89 29.82 9.15
C THR A 79 -15.04 29.26 8.31
N SER A 80 -16.03 30.09 7.99
CA SER A 80 -17.15 29.71 7.10
C SER A 80 -16.67 29.40 5.68
N ARG A 81 -15.84 30.29 5.10
CA ARG A 81 -15.21 30.11 3.78
C ARG A 81 -14.35 28.85 3.77
N LEU A 82 -13.50 28.67 4.79
CA LEU A 82 -12.65 27.49 4.93
C LEU A 82 -13.48 26.19 4.93
N ARG A 83 -14.55 26.11 5.73
CA ARG A 83 -15.41 24.92 5.80
C ARG A 83 -16.03 24.58 4.44
N LYS A 84 -16.59 25.56 3.73
CA LYS A 84 -17.17 25.36 2.39
C LYS A 84 -16.12 24.89 1.38
N ASN A 85 -14.98 25.57 1.34
CA ASN A 85 -13.89 25.26 0.42
C ASN A 85 -13.23 23.89 0.72
N LEU A 86 -13.11 23.49 2.00
CA LEU A 86 -12.59 22.17 2.40
C LEU A 86 -13.46 21.03 1.86
N ALA A 87 -14.78 21.19 1.91
CA ALA A 87 -15.70 20.19 1.36
C ALA A 87 -15.60 20.13 -0.17
N TYR A 88 -15.56 21.30 -0.82
CA TYR A 88 -15.60 21.41 -2.27
C TYR A 88 -14.29 20.96 -2.96
N PHE A 89 -13.13 21.41 -2.46
CA PHE A 89 -11.81 21.09 -3.01
C PHE A 89 -11.09 19.96 -2.25
N ARG A 90 -11.82 19.10 -1.53
CA ARG A 90 -11.25 18.06 -0.64
C ARG A 90 -10.12 17.26 -1.29
N VAL A 91 -10.32 16.77 -2.51
CA VAL A 91 -9.34 15.95 -3.23
C VAL A 91 -8.14 16.79 -3.66
N ASN A 92 -8.34 18.01 -4.14
CA ASN A 92 -7.24 18.90 -4.50
C ASN A 92 -6.40 19.29 -3.27
N TYR A 93 -7.02 19.57 -2.13
CA TYR A 93 -6.31 19.88 -0.89
C TYR A 93 -5.55 18.68 -0.33
N ALA A 94 -6.12 17.48 -0.42
CA ALA A 94 -5.38 16.25 -0.12
C ALA A 94 -4.16 16.10 -1.04
N ALA A 95 -4.30 16.40 -2.34
CA ALA A 95 -3.18 16.37 -3.28
C ALA A 95 -2.12 17.43 -2.97
N VAL A 96 -2.50 18.65 -2.56
CA VAL A 96 -1.56 19.70 -2.12
C VAL A 96 -0.80 19.26 -0.86
N ALA A 97 -1.50 18.72 0.14
CA ALA A 97 -0.86 18.21 1.36
C ALA A 97 0.09 17.04 1.05
N ALA A 98 -0.29 16.13 0.15
CA ALA A 98 0.55 15.03 -0.31
C ALA A 98 1.79 15.55 -1.07
N LEU A 99 1.65 16.60 -1.89
CA LEU A 99 2.78 17.25 -2.56
C LEU A 99 3.74 17.91 -1.57
N CYS A 100 3.24 18.60 -0.53
CA CYS A 100 4.07 19.15 0.52
C CYS A 100 4.87 18.04 1.25
N LEU A 101 4.22 16.92 1.56
CA LEU A 101 4.87 15.77 2.17
C LEU A 101 5.92 15.14 1.24
N ALA A 102 5.59 14.95 -0.03
CA ALA A 102 6.53 14.43 -1.02
C ALA A 102 7.76 15.34 -1.13
N ALA A 103 7.56 16.65 -1.29
CA ALA A 103 8.64 17.62 -1.37
C ALA A 103 9.54 17.59 -0.12
N ALA A 104 8.94 17.50 1.07
CA ALA A 104 9.69 17.37 2.32
C ALA A 104 10.52 16.08 2.35
N LEU A 105 9.97 14.94 1.95
CA LEU A 105 10.70 13.67 1.89
C LEU A 105 11.84 13.71 0.86
N LEU A 106 11.60 14.29 -0.32
CA LEU A 106 12.62 14.47 -1.35
C LEU A 106 13.77 15.38 -0.89
N ALA A 107 13.48 16.39 -0.06
CA ALA A 107 14.51 17.23 0.54
C ALA A 107 15.37 16.51 1.59
N HIS A 108 14.97 15.32 2.05
CA HIS A 108 15.66 14.53 3.08
C HIS A 108 16.02 13.14 2.55
N PRO A 109 17.03 13.03 1.66
CA PRO A 109 17.31 11.81 0.90
C PRO A 109 17.65 10.60 1.78
N PHE A 110 18.27 10.81 2.95
CA PHE A 110 18.58 9.72 3.88
C PHE A 110 17.31 9.12 4.52
N SER A 111 16.41 9.97 5.01
CA SER A 111 15.12 9.54 5.56
C SER A 111 14.26 8.87 4.49
N LEU A 112 14.26 9.41 3.27
CA LEU A 112 13.59 8.81 2.13
C LEU A 112 14.18 7.43 1.79
N ALA A 113 15.52 7.31 1.71
CA ALA A 113 16.17 6.03 1.43
C ALA A 113 15.87 4.97 2.50
N ALA A 114 15.89 5.35 3.78
CA ALA A 114 15.56 4.44 4.88
C ALA A 114 14.08 3.97 4.81
N LEU A 115 13.15 4.87 4.50
CA LEU A 115 11.74 4.53 4.31
C LEU A 115 11.52 3.63 3.10
N LEU A 116 12.19 3.91 1.97
CA LEU A 116 12.10 3.08 0.77
C LEU A 116 12.69 1.69 0.99
N ALA A 117 13.81 1.57 1.70
CA ALA A 117 14.39 0.29 2.06
C ALA A 117 13.46 -0.52 2.98
N LEU A 118 12.84 0.15 3.97
CA LEU A 118 11.87 -0.48 4.85
C LEU A 118 10.61 -0.93 4.08
N LEU A 119 10.08 -0.08 3.20
CA LEU A 119 8.95 -0.42 2.35
C LEU A 119 9.27 -1.58 1.42
N ALA A 120 10.45 -1.59 0.81
CA ALA A 120 10.92 -2.69 -0.03
C ALA A 120 10.98 -4.00 0.77
N ALA A 121 11.47 -3.96 2.02
CA ALA A 121 11.48 -5.13 2.89
C ALA A 121 10.07 -5.67 3.16
N TRP A 122 9.10 -4.80 3.51
CA TRP A 122 7.69 -5.20 3.65
C TRP A 122 7.11 -5.79 2.37
N CYS A 123 7.35 -5.14 1.23
CA CYS A 123 6.85 -5.60 -0.05
C CYS A 123 7.42 -6.96 -0.45
N LEU A 124 8.74 -7.13 -0.37
CA LEU A 124 9.40 -8.37 -0.78
C LEU A 124 9.10 -9.54 0.16
N LEU A 125 8.96 -9.29 1.46
CA LEU A 125 8.74 -10.34 2.45
C LEU A 125 7.26 -10.76 2.58
N TYR A 126 6.31 -9.87 2.26
CA TYR A 126 4.88 -10.14 2.48
C TYR A 126 3.97 -9.85 1.29
N VAL A 127 4.12 -8.70 0.61
CA VAL A 127 3.15 -8.28 -0.43
C VAL A 127 3.39 -8.98 -1.76
N LEU A 128 4.64 -9.14 -2.15
CA LEU A 128 5.08 -9.72 -3.42
C LEU A 128 5.53 -11.17 -3.27
N ARG A 129 5.53 -11.70 -2.04
CA ARG A 129 5.93 -13.08 -1.74
C ARG A 129 4.83 -14.04 -2.21
N PRO A 130 5.13 -15.01 -3.10
CA PRO A 130 4.17 -16.03 -3.50
C PRO A 130 3.66 -16.84 -2.30
N ALA A 131 2.40 -17.29 -2.35
CA ALA A 131 1.80 -18.08 -1.27
C ALA A 131 2.53 -19.41 -1.01
N ASP A 132 3.16 -19.97 -2.04
CA ASP A 132 3.89 -21.24 -1.97
C ASP A 132 5.40 -21.06 -1.69
N ALA A 133 5.84 -19.85 -1.33
CA ALA A 133 7.26 -19.56 -1.14
C ALA A 133 7.82 -20.29 0.10
N PRO A 134 9.02 -20.90 0.00
CA PRO A 134 9.64 -21.59 1.13
C PRO A 134 9.97 -20.61 2.26
N PRO A 135 10.01 -21.05 3.54
CA PRO A 135 10.35 -20.22 4.69
C PRO A 135 11.66 -19.45 4.49
N LEU A 136 11.74 -18.23 5.02
CA LEU A 136 12.91 -17.39 4.84
C LEU A 136 14.13 -18.06 5.50
N ALA A 137 15.14 -18.40 4.71
CA ALA A 137 16.40 -18.96 5.20
C ALA A 137 17.54 -17.98 4.95
N ALA A 138 18.28 -17.63 5.99
CA ALA A 138 19.48 -16.81 5.88
C ALA A 138 20.53 -17.29 6.90
N PHE A 139 21.82 -17.15 6.56
CA PHE A 139 22.93 -17.56 7.42
C PHE A 139 22.87 -19.03 7.90
N GLY A 140 22.31 -19.93 7.09
CA GLY A 140 22.14 -21.34 7.44
C GLY A 140 21.03 -21.62 8.46
N ARG A 141 20.21 -20.63 8.81
CA ARG A 141 19.04 -20.77 9.70
C ARG A 141 17.76 -20.44 8.96
N THR A 142 16.71 -21.22 9.21
CA THR A 142 15.34 -20.90 8.81
C THR A 142 14.68 -20.02 9.87
N PHE A 143 14.05 -18.93 9.43
CA PHE A 143 13.30 -18.02 10.28
C PHE A 143 11.81 -18.34 10.16
N SER A 144 11.15 -18.40 11.31
CA SER A 144 9.70 -18.47 11.37
C SER A 144 9.08 -17.12 10.98
N ASP A 145 7.85 -17.14 10.48
CA ASP A 145 7.15 -15.91 10.08
C ASP A 145 7.02 -14.90 11.25
N ARG A 146 6.91 -15.39 12.50
CA ARG A 146 6.88 -14.52 13.69
C ARG A 146 8.21 -13.81 13.93
N GLU A 147 9.35 -14.49 13.73
CA GLU A 147 10.67 -13.89 13.85
C GLU A 147 10.88 -12.84 12.75
N VAL A 148 10.48 -13.14 11.51
CA VAL A 148 10.57 -12.19 10.39
C VAL A 148 9.69 -10.97 10.63
N LEU A 149 8.43 -11.18 11.04
CA LEU A 149 7.50 -10.11 11.37
C LEU A 149 8.02 -9.25 12.53
N GLY A 150 8.47 -9.89 13.61
CA GLY A 150 9.02 -9.20 14.78
C GLY A 150 10.25 -8.36 14.43
N GLY A 151 11.16 -8.91 13.62
CA GLY A 151 12.32 -8.19 13.11
C GLY A 151 11.94 -7.00 12.23
N LEU A 152 10.93 -7.16 11.37
CA LEU A 152 10.47 -6.09 10.48
C LEU A 152 9.74 -4.98 11.24
N VAL A 153 8.98 -5.32 12.28
CA VAL A 153 8.38 -4.35 13.20
C VAL A 153 9.46 -3.61 14.00
N ALA A 154 10.45 -4.32 14.54
CA ALA A 154 11.58 -3.71 15.26
C ALA A 154 12.40 -2.79 14.35
N ALA A 155 12.68 -3.21 13.12
CA ALA A 155 13.34 -2.39 12.11
C ALA A 155 12.50 -1.15 11.76
N SER A 156 11.18 -1.29 11.65
CA SER A 156 10.27 -0.16 11.41
C SER A 156 10.36 0.87 12.54
N ALA A 157 10.30 0.41 13.79
CA ALA A 157 10.47 1.28 14.95
C ALA A 157 11.84 1.97 14.92
N PHE A 158 12.91 1.21 14.73
CA PHE A 158 14.27 1.74 14.66
C PHE A 158 14.42 2.83 13.59
N VAL A 159 13.94 2.60 12.38
CA VAL A 159 13.97 3.59 11.30
C VAL A 159 13.20 4.84 11.71
N VAL A 160 11.97 4.70 12.20
CA VAL A 160 11.13 5.85 12.59
C VAL A 160 11.78 6.70 13.69
N PHE A 161 12.38 6.07 14.71
CA PHE A 161 13.05 6.77 15.80
C PHE A 161 14.38 7.40 15.38
N LEU A 162 15.18 6.73 14.55
CA LEU A 162 16.52 7.21 14.18
C LEU A 162 16.47 8.31 13.12
N THR A 163 15.54 8.23 12.17
CA THR A 163 15.51 9.13 11.00
C THR A 163 14.66 10.37 11.20
N SER A 164 14.14 10.57 12.42
CA SER A 164 13.20 11.65 12.79
C SER A 164 12.07 11.86 11.76
N VAL A 165 11.70 10.80 11.02
CA VAL A 165 10.67 10.86 9.97
C VAL A 165 9.35 11.38 10.50
N GLY A 166 9.04 11.10 11.78
CA GLY A 166 7.85 11.64 12.43
C GLY A 166 7.80 13.17 12.41
N SER A 167 8.91 13.87 12.72
CA SER A 167 8.94 15.34 12.70
C SER A 167 8.89 15.89 11.27
N LEU A 168 9.49 15.19 10.31
CA LEU A 168 9.39 15.53 8.89
C LEU A 168 7.94 15.43 8.40
N ILE A 169 7.27 14.31 8.65
CA ILE A 169 5.86 14.12 8.27
C ILE A 169 5.00 15.20 8.95
N PHE A 170 5.18 15.42 10.25
CA PHE A 170 4.40 16.40 10.99
C PHE A 170 4.59 17.82 10.44
N SER A 171 5.83 18.26 10.23
CA SER A 171 6.13 19.59 9.70
C SER A 171 5.60 19.79 8.28
N ALA A 172 5.71 18.76 7.42
CA ALA A 172 5.19 18.82 6.06
C ALA A 172 3.65 18.88 6.01
N LEU A 173 2.98 18.10 6.87
CA LEU A 173 1.53 18.15 7.01
C LEU A 173 1.07 19.47 7.61
N ALA A 174 1.79 20.03 8.59
CA ALA A 174 1.50 21.34 9.16
C ALA A 174 1.63 22.46 8.11
N LEU A 175 2.67 22.39 7.26
CA LEU A 175 2.83 23.31 6.13
C LEU A 175 1.69 23.16 5.11
N GLY A 176 1.34 21.93 4.73
CA GLY A 176 0.23 21.66 3.84
C GLY A 176 -1.11 22.17 4.40
N ALA A 177 -1.37 21.94 5.68
CA ALA A 177 -2.53 22.45 6.38
C ALA A 177 -2.55 23.99 6.41
N ALA A 178 -1.42 24.65 6.66
CA ALA A 178 -1.32 26.10 6.63
C ALA A 178 -1.65 26.67 5.24
N VAL A 179 -1.13 26.05 4.17
CA VAL A 179 -1.42 26.44 2.77
C VAL A 179 -2.91 26.26 2.46
N VAL A 180 -3.49 25.10 2.81
CA VAL A 180 -4.91 24.81 2.60
C VAL A 180 -5.80 25.77 3.38
N CYS A 181 -5.47 26.04 4.65
CA CYS A 181 -6.20 26.98 5.48
C CYS A 181 -6.14 28.41 4.93
N ALA A 182 -4.95 28.87 4.53
CA ALA A 182 -4.78 30.19 3.93
C ALA A 182 -5.58 30.32 2.63
N HIS A 183 -5.49 29.34 1.74
CA HIS A 183 -6.23 29.35 0.49
C HIS A 183 -7.76 29.26 0.72
N GLY A 184 -8.21 28.31 1.55
CA GLY A 184 -9.63 28.09 1.85
C GLY A 184 -10.29 29.25 2.61
N ALA A 185 -9.55 29.98 3.45
CA ALA A 185 -10.05 31.16 4.14
C ALA A 185 -10.16 32.39 3.21
N CYS A 186 -9.23 32.53 2.27
CA CYS A 186 -9.20 33.67 1.34
C CYS A 186 -10.09 33.45 0.11
N ARG A 187 -10.37 32.21 -0.30
CA ARG A 187 -11.21 31.96 -1.47
C ARG A 187 -12.68 32.21 -1.15
N VAL A 188 -13.33 33.07 -1.94
CA VAL A 188 -14.77 33.32 -1.88
C VAL A 188 -15.49 32.12 -2.49
N PRO A 189 -16.36 31.41 -1.74
CA PRO A 189 -17.19 30.36 -2.29
C PRO A 189 -18.23 30.97 -3.26
N GLU A 190 -18.38 30.42 -4.46
CA GLU A 190 -19.46 30.83 -5.38
C GLU A 190 -20.83 30.43 -4.81
N ASP A 191 -21.84 31.32 -4.81
CA ASP A 191 -23.13 31.10 -4.14
C ASP A 191 -24.01 29.97 -4.72
N LEU A 192 -23.47 29.10 -5.58
CA LEU A 192 -24.08 27.85 -6.04
C LEU A 192 -24.06 26.73 -4.98
N PHE A 193 -23.86 27.07 -3.69
CA PHE A 193 -23.72 26.11 -2.59
C PHE A 193 -24.98 25.95 -1.73
N LEU A 194 -26.08 26.63 -2.08
CA LEU A 194 -27.34 26.50 -1.33
C LEU A 194 -28.07 25.19 -1.64
N ASP A 195 -27.93 24.63 -2.85
CA ASP A 195 -28.70 23.42 -3.22
C ASP A 195 -27.99 22.09 -2.90
N GLU A 196 -26.65 22.06 -2.80
CA GLU A 196 -25.90 20.81 -2.62
C GLU A 196 -25.56 20.53 -1.14
N VAL A 197 -25.40 21.57 -0.31
CA VAL A 197 -25.19 21.41 1.14
C VAL A 197 -26.48 21.01 1.85
N ASP A 198 -27.64 21.52 1.42
CA ASP A 198 -28.94 21.05 1.94
C ASP A 198 -29.28 19.63 1.46
N GLN A 199 -28.74 19.19 0.31
CA GLN A 199 -28.93 17.82 -0.16
C GLN A 199 -27.97 16.84 0.54
N ALA A 200 -26.74 17.25 0.87
CA ALA A 200 -25.80 16.44 1.64
C ALA A 200 -26.08 16.44 3.16
N ALA A 201 -26.55 17.56 3.71
CA ALA A 201 -26.98 17.68 5.11
C ALA A 201 -28.39 17.13 5.33
N GLY A 202 -29.29 17.24 4.34
CA GLY A 202 -30.61 16.62 4.33
C GLY A 202 -30.60 15.11 4.08
N GLY A 203 -29.50 14.57 3.55
CA GLY A 203 -29.27 13.12 3.39
C GLY A 203 -28.51 12.46 4.54
N ALA A 204 -27.95 13.23 5.48
CA ALA A 204 -27.22 12.75 6.64
C ALA A 204 -28.12 12.54 7.87
N GLY A 205 -29.39 12.17 7.65
CA GLY A 205 -30.19 11.57 8.71
C GLY A 205 -29.51 10.28 9.16
N ASN A 206 -29.13 10.20 10.43
CA ASN A 206 -28.52 9.01 11.05
C ASN A 206 -29.06 7.73 10.41
N PRO A 207 -28.23 6.89 9.74
CA PRO A 207 -28.71 5.69 9.04
C PRO A 207 -29.41 4.70 9.98
N LEU A 208 -29.20 4.82 11.29
CA LEU A 208 -29.95 4.11 12.32
C LEU A 208 -31.41 4.58 12.49
N LEU A 209 -31.68 5.87 12.31
CA LEU A 209 -33.04 6.43 12.45
C LEU A 209 -33.89 6.17 11.21
N SER A 210 -33.30 6.11 10.02
CA SER A 210 -34.02 5.72 8.80
C SER A 210 -34.40 4.23 8.79
N PHE A 211 -33.56 3.36 9.37
CA PHE A 211 -33.90 1.94 9.57
C PHE A 211 -35.04 1.74 10.58
N ILE A 212 -35.08 2.50 11.67
CA ILE A 212 -36.16 2.40 12.68
C ILE A 212 -37.47 2.99 12.17
N ALA A 213 -37.43 4.12 11.44
CA ALA A 213 -38.63 4.70 10.83
C ALA A 213 -39.25 3.75 9.79
N SER A 214 -38.43 3.07 8.97
CA SER A 214 -38.90 2.06 8.01
C SER A 214 -39.45 0.80 8.68
N ALA A 215 -38.98 0.43 9.86
CA ALA A 215 -39.45 -0.74 10.61
C ALA A 215 -40.79 -0.51 11.32
N THR A 216 -41.18 0.75 11.55
CA THR A 216 -42.37 1.11 12.35
C THR A 216 -43.53 1.67 11.53
N GLY A 217 -43.31 1.96 10.24
CA GLY A 217 -44.32 2.56 9.34
C GLY A 217 -45.25 1.57 8.60
N GLY A 218 -45.18 0.27 8.91
CA GLY A 218 -45.96 -0.76 8.21
C GLY A 218 -47.08 -1.35 9.06
N ARG A 219 -48.18 -0.59 9.26
CA ARG A 219 -49.59 -1.03 9.45
C ARG A 219 -50.39 0.03 10.21
N VAL A 220 -51.20 0.81 9.48
CA VAL A 220 -52.66 0.93 9.68
C VAL A 220 -53.27 1.12 8.30
#